data_AF-A0A966QYH8-F1
#
_entry.id   AF-A0A966QYH8-F1
#
_cell.length_a   1.000
_cell.length_b   1.000
_cell.length_c   1.000
_cell.angle_alpha   90.00
_cell.angle_beta   90.00
_cell.angle_gamma   90.00
#
_symmetry.space_group_name_H-M   'P 1'
#
loop_
_entity.id
_entity.type
_entity.pdbx_description
1 polymer ?
#
loop_
_entity_poly.entity_id
_entity_poly.type
_entity_poly.pdbx_seq_one_letter_code
_entity_poly.pdbx_strand_id
1 'polypeptide(L)'
;VCQALYFILENFRGGLLLIEDINKYLTHHFPKDVVGAICTNRHADMDIIMHYQAIGKVPTTVWENANWIRFHKNNQSVDRHEKKFEDKYEMLKIAESLVEFQYNNGNERFFCYCDIDMGKIKGRITEQMAIKGIEDYMIKKYSKVVTPETRRVNLDGNKVHKTIADASLSVKKHLLHKYFSKNL
;
A
#
# COMPACT_ATOMS: atom_id res chain seq x y z
N VAL A 1 -4.11 -23.57 19.23
CA VAL A 1 -4.62 -22.75 18.09
C VAL A 1 -3.59 -22.59 16.98
N CYS A 2 -2.33 -22.23 17.25
CA CYS A 2 -1.27 -22.25 16.21
C CYS A 2 -1.17 -23.58 15.46
N GLN A 3 -1.28 -24.72 16.16
CA GLN A 3 -1.30 -26.05 15.53
C GLN A 3 -2.50 -26.27 14.59
N ALA A 4 -3.66 -25.69 14.90
CA ALA A 4 -4.84 -25.82 14.05
C ALA A 4 -4.69 -25.00 12.76
N LEU A 5 -4.18 -23.76 12.87
CA LEU A 5 -3.87 -22.94 11.69
C LEU A 5 -2.80 -23.62 10.82
N TYR A 6 -1.75 -24.16 11.44
CA TYR A 6 -0.70 -24.89 10.73
C TYR A 6 -1.26 -26.12 10.00
N PHE A 7 -2.08 -26.92 10.69
CA PHE A 7 -2.75 -28.08 10.07
C PHE A 7 -3.63 -27.67 8.89
N ILE A 8 -4.39 -26.57 8.99
CA ILE A 8 -5.20 -26.06 7.88
C ILE A 8 -4.30 -25.63 6.71
N LEU A 9 -3.24 -24.86 6.97
CA LEU A 9 -2.31 -24.42 5.93
C LEU A 9 -1.64 -25.60 5.20
N GLU A 10 -1.34 -26.69 5.92
CA GLU A 10 -0.74 -27.88 5.33
C GLU A 10 -1.72 -28.74 4.52
N ASN A 11 -3.01 -28.76 4.87
CA ASN A 11 -3.96 -29.74 4.33
C ASN A 11 -5.06 -29.14 3.44
N PHE A 12 -5.42 -27.86 3.62
CA PHE A 12 -6.49 -27.22 2.84
C PHE A 12 -6.00 -26.83 1.44
N ARG A 13 -6.80 -27.14 0.42
CA ARG A 13 -6.47 -26.98 -1.01
C ARG A 13 -7.71 -26.54 -1.79
N GLY A 14 -7.52 -25.84 -2.90
CA GLY A 14 -8.59 -25.51 -3.85
C GLY A 14 -9.65 -24.54 -3.31
N GLY A 15 -9.26 -23.59 -2.46
CA GLY A 15 -10.22 -22.70 -1.81
C GLY A 15 -9.63 -21.46 -1.15
N LEU A 16 -10.50 -20.68 -0.51
CA LEU A 16 -10.17 -19.44 0.18
C LEU A 16 -10.03 -19.67 1.69
N LEU A 17 -8.86 -19.33 2.24
CA LEU A 17 -8.60 -19.30 3.67
C LEU A 17 -8.64 -17.85 4.18
N LEU A 18 -9.62 -17.54 5.02
CA LEU A 18 -9.73 -16.27 5.71
C LEU A 18 -9.17 -16.39 7.14
N ILE A 19 -8.15 -15.59 7.46
CA ILE A 19 -7.53 -15.52 8.78
C ILE A 19 -7.84 -14.16 9.39
N GLU A 20 -8.86 -14.14 10.25
CA GLU A 20 -9.26 -12.97 11.03
C GLU A 20 -8.35 -12.75 12.23
N ASP A 21 -8.14 -11.49 12.63
CA ASP A 21 -7.50 -11.08 13.88
C ASP A 21 -6.30 -11.95 14.31
N ILE A 22 -5.34 -12.08 13.41
CA ILE A 22 -4.21 -13.00 13.57
C ILE A 22 -3.37 -12.74 14.83
N ASN A 23 -3.41 -11.51 15.34
CA ASN A 23 -2.74 -11.10 16.58
C ASN A 23 -3.31 -11.80 17.83
N LYS A 24 -4.59 -12.21 17.84
CA LYS A 24 -5.13 -13.03 18.94
C LYS A 24 -4.51 -14.42 18.98
N TYR A 25 -4.10 -14.93 17.83
CA TYR A 25 -3.58 -16.29 17.69
C TYR A 25 -2.05 -16.34 17.79
N LEU A 26 -1.37 -15.23 17.53
CA LEU A 26 0.07 -15.13 17.46
C LEU A 26 0.60 -14.13 18.50
N THR A 27 0.78 -14.61 19.73
CA THR A 27 1.48 -13.84 20.76
C THR A 27 2.96 -13.70 20.40
N HIS A 28 3.29 -12.50 19.90
CA HIS A 28 4.62 -11.92 19.73
C HIS A 28 5.56 -12.48 18.67
N HIS A 29 5.59 -13.77 18.37
CA HIS A 29 6.45 -14.31 17.31
C HIS A 29 5.63 -15.25 16.43
N PHE A 30 5.49 -14.90 15.16
CA PHE A 30 5.16 -15.88 14.14
C PHE A 30 6.24 -16.97 14.19
N PRO A 31 5.90 -18.24 14.47
CA PRO A 31 6.85 -19.31 14.21
C PRO A 31 7.25 -19.20 12.74
N LYS A 32 8.56 -19.18 12.45
CA LYS A 32 9.07 -19.04 11.08
C LYS A 32 8.40 -20.05 10.13
N ASP A 33 8.01 -21.19 10.66
CA ASP A 33 7.34 -22.29 9.97
C ASP A 33 5.93 -21.94 9.50
N VAL A 34 5.15 -21.16 10.28
CA VAL A 34 3.79 -20.74 9.88
C VAL A 34 3.85 -19.69 8.78
N VAL A 35 4.80 -18.75 8.88
CA VAL A 35 5.06 -17.78 7.80
C VAL A 35 5.51 -18.51 6.55
N GLY A 36 6.47 -19.43 6.69
CA GLY A 36 6.95 -20.27 5.62
C GLY A 36 5.80 -20.97 4.91
N ALA A 37 4.93 -21.64 5.67
CA ALA A 37 3.74 -22.32 5.15
C ALA A 37 2.80 -21.37 4.39
N ILE A 38 2.50 -20.18 4.93
CA ILE A 38 1.69 -19.18 4.23
C ILE A 38 2.33 -18.78 2.88
N CYS A 39 3.67 -18.64 2.85
CA CYS A 39 4.39 -18.19 1.66
C CYS A 39 4.60 -19.31 0.62
N THR A 40 4.77 -20.57 1.03
CA THR A 40 4.96 -21.73 0.14
C THR A 40 3.65 -22.28 -0.45
N ASN A 41 2.50 -21.82 0.06
CA ASN A 41 1.18 -22.27 -0.37
C ASN A 41 0.73 -21.76 -1.75
N ARG A 42 1.56 -21.02 -2.50
CA ARG A 42 1.30 -20.75 -3.94
C ARG A 42 1.16 -22.05 -4.75
N HIS A 43 1.73 -23.15 -4.30
CA HIS A 43 1.62 -24.47 -4.93
C HIS A 43 0.38 -25.27 -4.53
N ALA A 44 -0.44 -24.76 -3.60
CA ALA A 44 -1.57 -25.45 -2.98
C ALA A 44 -2.95 -25.07 -3.58
N ASP A 45 -2.97 -24.23 -4.63
CA ASP A 45 -4.19 -23.67 -5.21
C ASP A 45 -5.11 -23.05 -4.13
N MET A 46 -4.51 -22.24 -3.25
CA MET A 46 -5.18 -21.65 -2.10
C MET A 46 -5.01 -20.14 -2.11
N ASP A 47 -6.13 -19.43 -1.98
CA ASP A 47 -6.18 -18.00 -1.73
C ASP A 47 -6.15 -17.74 -0.22
N ILE A 48 -5.33 -16.80 0.25
CA ILE A 48 -5.24 -16.45 1.67
C ILE A 48 -5.57 -14.96 1.84
N ILE A 49 -6.57 -14.67 2.69
CA ILE A 49 -6.88 -13.31 3.14
C ILE A 49 -6.54 -13.21 4.63
N MET A 50 -5.73 -12.22 4.99
CA MET A 50 -5.36 -11.95 6.38
C MET A 50 -5.79 -10.55 6.79
N HIS A 51 -6.45 -10.42 7.93
CA HIS A 51 -6.84 -9.12 8.48
C HIS A 51 -5.96 -8.69 9.65
N TYR A 52 -5.48 -7.45 9.56
CA TYR A 52 -4.63 -6.82 10.57
C TYR A 52 -5.25 -5.49 11.02
N GLN A 53 -5.26 -5.26 12.33
CA GLN A 53 -5.78 -4.02 12.94
C GLN A 53 -4.82 -2.83 12.85
N ALA A 54 -3.54 -3.08 12.54
CA ALA A 54 -2.54 -2.04 12.40
C ALA A 54 -1.47 -2.45 11.40
N ILE A 55 -1.06 -1.51 10.54
CA ILE A 55 -0.03 -1.73 9.52
C ILE A 55 1.31 -2.22 10.11
N GLY A 56 1.66 -1.73 11.31
CA GLY A 56 2.88 -2.12 12.01
C GLY A 56 2.88 -3.56 12.53
N LYS A 57 1.72 -4.20 12.63
CA LYS A 57 1.59 -5.60 13.10
C LYS A 57 1.80 -6.62 11.98
N VAL A 58 1.75 -6.19 10.73
CA VAL A 58 2.04 -7.06 9.59
C VAL A 58 3.54 -7.43 9.60
N PRO A 59 3.90 -8.73 9.56
CA PRO A 59 5.30 -9.17 9.42
C PRO A 59 5.89 -8.78 8.06
N THR A 60 7.21 -8.56 7.99
CA THR A 60 7.92 -8.23 6.74
C THR A 60 7.76 -9.30 5.66
N THR A 61 7.80 -10.56 6.05
CA THR A 61 7.57 -11.70 5.15
C THR A 61 6.17 -11.71 4.52
N VAL A 62 5.16 -11.22 5.24
CA VAL A 62 3.81 -11.05 4.67
C VAL A 62 3.81 -9.90 3.67
N TRP A 63 4.51 -8.80 3.95
CA TRP A 63 4.69 -7.69 2.99
C TRP A 63 5.38 -8.12 1.69
N GLU A 64 6.36 -9.01 1.79
CA GLU A 64 7.11 -9.55 0.65
C GLU A 64 6.25 -10.44 -0.24
N ASN A 65 5.23 -11.10 0.32
CA ASN A 65 4.38 -12.07 -0.40
C ASN A 65 2.97 -11.55 -0.73
N ALA A 66 2.61 -10.35 -0.27
CA ALA A 66 1.28 -9.78 -0.51
C ALA A 66 1.11 -9.32 -1.96
N ASN A 67 0.11 -9.88 -2.66
CA ASN A 67 -0.29 -9.42 -4.00
C ASN A 67 -1.25 -8.23 -3.95
N TRP A 68 -2.14 -8.21 -2.96
CA TRP A 68 -3.18 -7.19 -2.81
C TRP A 68 -3.27 -6.70 -1.37
N ILE A 69 -3.55 -5.42 -1.21
CA ILE A 69 -3.79 -4.81 0.09
C ILE A 69 -5.09 -4.02 0.02
N ARG A 70 -6.07 -4.42 0.82
CA ARG A 70 -7.25 -3.60 1.05
C ARG A 70 -6.94 -2.59 2.16
N PHE A 71 -6.70 -1.34 1.78
CA PHE A 71 -6.27 -0.29 2.69
C PHE A 71 -7.45 0.51 3.24
N HIS A 72 -7.62 0.44 4.56
CA HIS A 72 -8.63 1.17 5.33
C HIS A 72 -8.00 2.31 6.14
N LYS A 73 -8.84 3.16 6.77
CA LYS A 73 -8.34 4.21 7.67
C LYS A 73 -7.61 3.55 8.84
N ASN A 74 -6.38 3.99 9.07
CA ASN A 74 -5.56 3.54 10.18
C ASN A 74 -5.33 4.68 11.19
N ASN A 75 -5.14 4.31 12.46
CA ASN A 75 -4.77 5.24 13.53
C ASN A 75 -3.27 5.61 13.49
N GLN A 76 -2.44 4.72 12.94
CA GLN A 76 -1.00 4.94 12.81
C GLN A 76 -0.65 5.30 11.38
N SER A 77 0.18 6.33 11.21
CA SER A 77 0.68 6.74 9.90
C SER A 77 1.57 5.66 9.28
N VAL A 78 1.46 5.47 7.97
CA VAL A 78 2.37 4.66 7.13
C VAL A 78 3.84 5.03 7.39
N ASP A 79 4.13 6.30 7.69
CA ASP A 79 5.49 6.81 7.99
C ASP A 79 6.19 6.06 9.12
N ARG A 80 5.43 5.60 10.14
CA ARG A 80 6.02 4.94 11.32
C ARG A 80 6.66 3.60 10.98
N HIS A 81 6.28 3.01 9.86
CA HIS A 81 6.68 1.66 9.48
C HIS A 81 7.30 1.59 8.07
N GLU A 82 7.73 2.72 7.51
CA GLU A 82 8.35 2.84 6.17
C GLU A 82 9.38 1.74 5.88
N LYS A 83 10.28 1.45 6.83
CA LYS A 83 11.33 0.42 6.69
C LYS A 83 10.82 -1.02 6.48
N LYS A 84 9.55 -1.32 6.79
CA LYS A 84 8.98 -2.66 6.60
C LYS A 84 8.53 -2.91 5.15
N PHE A 85 8.33 -1.85 4.38
CA PHE A 85 7.71 -1.89 3.05
C PHE A 85 8.24 -0.73 2.19
N GLU A 86 9.54 -0.49 2.24
CA GLU A 86 10.19 0.69 1.65
C GLU A 86 9.86 0.86 0.16
N ASP A 87 9.82 -0.25 -0.57
CA ASP A 87 9.47 -0.31 -2.00
C ASP A 87 8.00 0.04 -2.30
N LYS A 88 7.11 -0.17 -1.32
CA LYS A 88 5.66 0.08 -1.42
C LYS A 88 5.24 1.38 -0.73
N TYR A 89 6.16 2.04 -0.03
CA TYR A 89 5.88 3.18 0.84
C TYR A 89 5.14 4.32 0.12
N GLU A 90 5.61 4.73 -1.07
CA GLU A 90 5.00 5.83 -1.83
C GLU A 90 3.54 5.52 -2.19
N MET A 91 3.26 4.30 -2.64
CA MET A 91 1.90 3.85 -2.96
C MET A 91 1.01 3.84 -1.70
N LEU A 92 1.50 3.26 -0.61
CA LEU A 92 0.74 3.17 0.65
C LEU A 92 0.49 4.55 1.26
N LYS A 93 1.41 5.50 1.10
CA LYS A 93 1.24 6.87 1.59
C LYS A 93 0.22 7.67 0.76
N ILE A 94 0.14 7.43 -0.55
CA ILE A 94 -0.91 7.98 -1.40
C ILE A 94 -2.27 7.36 -1.03
N ALA A 95 -2.33 6.04 -0.85
CA ALA A 95 -3.53 5.33 -0.39
C ALA A 95 -4.01 5.85 0.97
N GLU A 96 -3.10 6.06 1.92
CA GLU A 96 -3.41 6.68 3.21
C GLU A 96 -3.99 8.08 3.04
N SER A 97 -3.38 8.93 2.20
CA SER A 97 -3.87 10.31 1.98
C SER A 97 -5.27 10.31 1.38
N LEU A 98 -5.55 9.41 0.43
CA LEU A 98 -6.87 9.24 -0.17
C LEU A 98 -7.92 8.79 0.86
N VAL A 99 -7.60 7.78 1.67
CA VAL A 99 -8.51 7.23 2.67
C VAL A 99 -8.75 8.23 3.80
N GLU A 100 -7.73 8.96 4.24
CA GLU A 100 -7.88 10.04 5.22
C GLU A 100 -8.79 11.15 4.71
N PHE A 101 -8.62 11.58 3.46
CA PHE A 101 -9.49 12.56 2.84
C PHE A 101 -10.95 12.10 2.86
N GLN A 102 -11.22 10.86 2.45
CA GLN A 102 -12.58 10.32 2.46
C GLN A 102 -13.18 10.21 3.87
N TYR A 103 -12.40 9.70 4.81
CA TYR A 103 -12.82 9.59 6.21
C TYR A 103 -13.19 10.95 6.80
N ASN A 104 -12.33 11.96 6.62
CA ASN A 104 -12.55 13.30 7.15
C ASN A 104 -13.74 14.04 6.51
N ASN A 105 -14.19 13.60 5.32
CA ASN A 105 -15.37 14.13 4.65
C ASN A 105 -16.63 13.27 4.90
N GLY A 106 -16.63 12.44 5.94
CA GLY A 106 -17.79 11.67 6.40
C GLY A 106 -17.94 10.28 5.77
N ASN A 107 -17.04 9.86 4.86
CA ASN A 107 -17.04 8.52 4.30
C ASN A 107 -16.14 7.58 5.12
N GLU A 108 -16.57 7.28 6.35
CA GLU A 108 -15.77 6.55 7.34
C GLU A 108 -15.40 5.12 6.93
N ARG A 109 -16.21 4.51 6.06
CA ARG A 109 -16.03 3.13 5.59
C ARG A 109 -15.25 3.04 4.28
N PHE A 110 -14.73 4.15 3.79
CA PHE A 110 -13.96 4.15 2.56
C PHE A 110 -12.70 3.29 2.67
N PHE A 111 -12.38 2.60 1.58
CA PHE A 111 -11.16 1.84 1.40
C PHE A 111 -10.75 1.84 -0.06
N CYS A 112 -9.47 1.57 -0.31
CA CYS A 112 -8.95 1.31 -1.65
C CYS A 112 -8.16 0.00 -1.66
N TYR A 113 -7.87 -0.50 -2.86
CA TYR A 113 -7.02 -1.65 -3.07
C TYR A 113 -5.68 -1.20 -3.62
N CYS A 114 -4.59 -1.52 -2.95
CA CYS A 114 -3.26 -1.44 -3.54
C CYS A 114 -2.93 -2.80 -4.16
N ASP A 115 -2.92 -2.84 -5.49
CA ASP A 115 -2.41 -3.93 -6.31
C ASP A 115 -0.88 -3.82 -6.32
N ILE A 116 -0.22 -4.70 -5.58
CA ILE A 116 1.23 -4.69 -5.41
C ILE A 116 1.92 -5.12 -6.69
N ASP A 117 1.37 -6.10 -7.39
CA ASP A 117 1.95 -6.66 -8.61
C ASP A 117 1.95 -5.64 -9.76
N MET A 118 0.85 -4.90 -9.92
CA MET A 118 0.76 -3.84 -10.94
C MET A 118 1.28 -2.48 -10.45
N GLY A 119 1.50 -2.32 -9.14
CA GLY A 119 1.81 -1.03 -8.53
C GLY A 119 0.68 0.00 -8.69
N LYS A 120 -0.59 -0.45 -8.60
CA LYS A 120 -1.78 0.37 -8.85
C LYS A 120 -2.69 0.48 -7.64
N ILE A 121 -3.27 1.65 -7.45
CA ILE A 121 -4.36 1.91 -6.51
C ILE A 121 -5.68 1.80 -7.27
N LYS A 122 -6.55 0.89 -6.83
CA LYS A 122 -7.82 0.52 -7.43
C LYS A 122 -8.96 0.67 -6.42
N GLY A 123 -10.20 0.66 -6.90
CA GLY A 123 -11.40 0.74 -6.09
C GLY A 123 -12.43 1.70 -6.69
N ARG A 124 -13.41 2.11 -5.87
CA ARG A 124 -14.38 3.14 -6.25
C ARG A 124 -13.76 4.53 -6.06
N ILE A 125 -12.81 4.86 -6.92
CA ILE A 125 -12.01 6.09 -6.87
C ILE A 125 -12.32 6.87 -8.13
N THR A 126 -12.78 8.12 -7.99
CA THR A 126 -12.93 9.03 -9.11
C THR A 126 -11.60 9.72 -9.42
N GLU A 127 -11.47 10.28 -10.62
CA GLU A 127 -10.29 11.08 -10.98
C GLU A 127 -10.01 12.22 -9.97
N GLN A 128 -11.06 12.91 -9.51
CA GLN A 128 -10.93 13.99 -8.52
C GLN A 128 -10.36 13.48 -7.19
N MET A 129 -10.80 12.31 -6.74
CA MET A 129 -10.28 11.68 -5.52
C MET A 129 -8.80 11.32 -5.68
N ALA A 130 -8.42 10.74 -6.83
CA ALA A 130 -7.04 10.39 -7.13
C ALA A 130 -6.12 11.62 -7.17
N ILE A 131 -6.56 12.69 -7.85
CA ILE A 131 -5.86 13.98 -7.89
C ILE A 131 -5.67 14.51 -6.48
N LYS A 132 -6.73 14.55 -5.67
CA LYS A 132 -6.67 15.07 -4.30
C LYS A 132 -5.72 14.25 -3.41
N GLY A 133 -5.78 12.92 -3.49
CA GLY A 133 -4.88 12.04 -2.73
C GLY A 133 -3.41 12.25 -3.08
N ILE A 134 -3.10 12.45 -4.37
CA ILE A 134 -1.73 12.77 -4.83
C ILE A 134 -1.28 14.16 -4.38
N GLU A 135 -2.15 15.17 -4.46
CA GLU A 135 -1.82 16.52 -4.03
C GLU A 135 -1.52 16.56 -2.52
N ASP A 136 -2.34 15.89 -1.70
CA ASP A 136 -2.11 15.80 -0.27
C ASP A 136 -0.81 15.05 0.06
N TYR A 137 -0.48 13.99 -0.68
CA TYR A 137 0.81 13.30 -0.59
C TYR A 137 1.99 14.23 -0.93
N MET A 138 1.90 14.92 -2.08
CA MET A 138 2.93 15.84 -2.55
C MET A 138 3.17 16.97 -1.55
N ILE A 139 2.12 17.53 -0.95
CA ILE A 139 2.23 18.57 0.09
C ILE A 139 2.91 18.01 1.33
N LYS A 140 2.46 16.86 1.84
CA LYS A 140 3.03 16.21 3.03
C LYS A 140 4.50 15.78 2.83
N LYS A 141 4.91 15.47 1.59
CA LYS A 141 6.26 14.99 1.23
C LYS A 141 7.00 15.91 0.25
N TYR A 142 6.68 17.20 0.28
CA TYR A 142 7.15 18.18 -0.71
C TYR A 142 8.66 18.17 -0.92
N SER A 143 9.44 18.13 0.17
CA SER A 143 10.91 18.13 0.13
C SER A 143 11.50 16.87 -0.53
N LYS A 144 10.83 15.72 -0.40
CA LYS A 144 11.28 14.45 -0.97
C LYS A 144 10.78 14.25 -2.40
N VAL A 145 9.65 14.83 -2.77
CA VAL A 145 8.91 14.50 -3.99
C VAL A 145 8.94 15.64 -5.02
N VAL A 146 8.71 16.87 -4.59
CA VAL A 146 8.59 18.03 -5.50
C VAL A 146 9.92 18.76 -5.66
N THR A 147 10.64 18.98 -4.56
CA THR A 147 11.93 19.70 -4.59
C THR A 147 12.95 19.09 -5.56
N PRO A 148 13.13 17.76 -5.66
CA PRO A 148 14.06 17.18 -6.64
C PRO A 148 13.70 17.55 -8.08
N GLU A 149 12.41 17.49 -8.43
CA GLU A 149 11.94 17.83 -9.78
C GLU A 149 12.14 19.32 -10.09
N THR A 150 11.93 20.23 -9.11
CA THR A 150 12.19 21.67 -9.31
C THR A 150 13.65 22.01 -9.58
N ARG A 151 14.57 21.15 -9.14
CA ARG A 151 16.03 21.34 -9.28
C ARG A 151 16.59 20.55 -10.46
N ARG A 152 15.77 19.75 -11.13
CA ARG A 152 16.19 18.86 -12.22
C ARG A 152 16.71 19.68 -13.39
N VAL A 153 17.91 19.32 -13.84
CA VAL A 153 18.55 19.86 -15.04
C VAL A 153 18.61 18.80 -16.13
N ASN A 154 18.59 19.23 -17.39
CA ASN A 154 18.80 18.35 -18.53
C ASN A 154 20.31 18.08 -18.73
N LEU A 155 20.64 17.24 -19.71
CA LEU A 155 22.04 16.93 -20.03
C LEU A 155 22.84 18.16 -20.51
N ASP A 156 22.14 19.19 -20.99
CA ASP A 156 22.73 20.47 -21.40
C ASP A 156 22.93 21.46 -20.23
N GLY A 157 22.62 21.06 -18.99
CA GLY A 157 22.75 21.88 -17.79
C GLY A 157 21.63 22.90 -17.55
N ASN A 158 20.62 22.94 -18.43
CA ASN A 158 19.47 23.83 -18.30
C ASN A 158 18.39 23.22 -17.39
N LYS A 159 17.69 24.07 -16.61
CA LYS A 159 16.54 23.60 -15.81
C LYS A 159 15.48 22.99 -16.71
N VAL A 160 15.01 21.80 -16.34
CA VAL A 160 13.92 21.10 -17.04
C VAL A 160 12.61 21.85 -16.88
N HIS A 161 12.33 22.37 -15.68
CA HIS A 161 11.12 23.13 -15.37
C HIS A 161 11.45 24.58 -15.07
N LYS A 162 10.74 25.51 -15.71
CA LYS A 162 10.95 26.96 -15.54
C LYS A 162 10.32 27.48 -14.25
N THR A 163 9.18 26.92 -13.85
CA THR A 163 8.46 27.32 -12.65
C THR A 163 8.24 26.13 -11.70
N ILE A 164 7.97 26.46 -10.43
CA ILE A 164 7.58 25.46 -9.42
C ILE A 164 6.25 24.80 -9.79
N ALA A 165 5.33 25.56 -10.40
CA ALA A 165 4.05 25.06 -10.85
C ALA A 165 4.21 23.99 -11.94
N ASP A 166 5.10 24.22 -12.91
CA ASP A 166 5.39 23.25 -13.98
C ASP A 166 5.98 21.95 -13.42
N ALA A 167 6.94 22.05 -12.50
CA ALA A 167 7.52 20.89 -11.83
C ALA A 167 6.47 20.12 -11.02
N SER A 168 5.62 20.83 -10.27
CA SER A 168 4.54 20.21 -9.49
C SER A 168 3.52 19.51 -10.40
N LEU A 169 3.17 20.12 -11.54
CA LEU A 169 2.28 19.51 -12.52
C LEU A 169 2.90 18.27 -13.17
N SER A 170 4.21 18.31 -13.47
CA SER A 170 4.98 17.15 -13.97
C SER A 170 4.92 15.98 -12.98
N VAL A 171 5.25 16.22 -11.71
CA VAL A 171 5.18 15.21 -10.65
C VAL A 171 3.76 14.66 -10.49
N LYS A 172 2.74 15.53 -10.45
CA LYS A 172 1.34 15.10 -10.33
C LYS A 172 0.94 14.17 -11.47
N LYS A 173 1.23 14.55 -12.72
CA LYS A 173 0.95 13.71 -13.91
C LYS A 173 1.69 12.38 -13.84
N HIS A 174 2.95 12.40 -13.43
CA HIS A 174 3.75 11.19 -13.26
C HIS A 174 3.13 10.26 -12.21
N LEU A 175 2.79 10.75 -11.02
CA LEU A 175 2.20 9.96 -9.94
C LEU A 175 0.81 9.43 -10.31
N LEU A 176 -0.01 10.23 -11.00
CA LEU A 176 -1.32 9.79 -11.50
C LEU A 176 -1.15 8.61 -12.47
N HIS A 177 -0.27 8.76 -13.44
CA HIS A 177 0.03 7.69 -14.39
C HIS A 177 0.66 6.46 -13.73
N LYS A 178 1.51 6.66 -12.73
CA LYS A 178 2.21 5.59 -12.01
C LYS A 178 1.23 4.77 -11.18
N TYR A 179 0.41 5.40 -10.35
CA TYR A 179 -0.41 4.70 -9.36
C TYR A 179 -1.86 4.49 -9.75
N PHE A 180 -2.39 5.24 -10.72
CA PHE A 180 -3.77 5.06 -11.15
C PHE A 180 -3.82 4.59 -12.61
N SER A 181 -4.94 3.99 -12.98
CA SER A 181 -5.20 3.57 -14.36
C SER A 181 -5.69 4.75 -15.19
N LYS A 182 -5.45 4.72 -16.52
CA LYS A 182 -5.88 5.79 -17.45
C LYS A 182 -7.39 5.96 -17.56
N ASN A 183 -8.18 4.99 -17.08
CA ASN A 183 -9.64 4.96 -17.18
C ASN A 183 -10.30 5.11 -15.78
N LEU A 184 -9.86 6.09 -14.99
CA LEU A 184 -10.57 6.48 -13.76
C LEU A 184 -11.91 7.16 -14.07
#